data_AF-A0A662HH59-F1
#
_entry.id   AF-A0A662HH59-F1
#
_cell.length_a   1.000
_cell.length_b   1.000
_cell.length_c   1.000
_cell.angle_alpha   90.00
_cell.angle_beta   90.00
_cell.angle_gamma   90.00
#
_symmetry.space_group_name_H-M   'P 1'
#
loop_
_entity.id
_entity.type
_entity.pdbx_description
1 polymer ?
#
loop_
_entity_poly.entity_id
_entity_poly.type
_entity_poly.pdbx_seq_one_letter_code
_entity_poly.pdbx_strand_id
1 'polypeptide(L)'
;MSKREVKVLKLLLALNIASIIILIAISAHAFTKASILREEVKANLTEVNTPLGITDASFYALSAAISVLGSTIASGIALRGVATAGLAAMAERPELRTIVILLGGLAEGIAIYGILMGILLIGRIPG
;
A
#
# COMPACT_ATOMS: atom_id res chain seq x y z
N MET A 1 25.75 -16.50 -19.71
CA MET A 1 24.50 -15.77 -20.03
C MET A 1 24.50 -15.42 -21.51
N SER A 2 23.58 -15.98 -22.28
CA SER A 2 23.48 -15.80 -23.73
C SER A 2 23.07 -14.37 -24.07
N LYS A 3 23.53 -13.84 -25.22
CA LYS A 3 23.14 -12.50 -25.72
C LYS A 3 21.61 -12.32 -25.79
N ARG A 4 20.85 -13.43 -25.94
CA ARG A 4 19.39 -13.44 -25.92
C ARG A 4 18.80 -13.20 -24.53
N GLU A 5 19.38 -13.76 -23.48
CA GLU A 5 18.91 -13.63 -22.09
C GLU A 5 19.09 -12.21 -21.56
N VAL A 6 20.22 -11.56 -21.88
CA VAL A 6 20.48 -10.15 -21.54
C VAL A 6 19.47 -9.22 -22.22
N LYS A 7 19.04 -9.55 -23.44
CA LYS A 7 18.03 -8.77 -24.18
C LYS A 7 16.64 -8.90 -23.55
N VAL A 8 16.27 -10.11 -23.11
CA VAL A 8 15.01 -10.36 -22.40
C VAL A 8 14.99 -9.69 -21.02
N LEU A 9 16.10 -9.72 -20.28
CA LEU A 9 16.19 -9.07 -18.97
C LEU A 9 16.06 -7.54 -19.07
N LYS A 10 16.70 -6.91 -20.06
CA LYS A 10 16.54 -5.48 -20.34
C LYS A 10 15.11 -5.13 -20.76
N LEU A 11 14.44 -6.02 -21.50
CA LEU A 11 13.04 -5.83 -21.90
C LEU A 11 12.09 -5.90 -20.70
N LEU A 12 12.26 -6.86 -19.79
CA LEU A 12 11.46 -6.97 -18.56
C LEU A 12 11.68 -5.77 -17.63
N LEU A 13 12.92 -5.29 -17.51
CA LEU A 13 13.24 -4.10 -16.73
C LEU A 13 12.60 -2.84 -17.34
N ALA A 14 12.66 -2.67 -18.66
CA ALA A 14 12.03 -1.56 -19.36
C ALA A 14 10.50 -1.57 -19.22
N LEU A 15 9.88 -2.76 -19.25
CA LEU A 15 8.43 -2.93 -19.06
C LEU A 15 8.00 -2.51 -17.64
N ASN A 16 8.77 -2.89 -16.62
CA ASN A 16 8.49 -2.51 -15.23
C ASN A 16 8.64 -0.99 -15.01
N ILE A 17 9.67 -0.37 -15.59
CA ILE A 17 9.84 1.09 -15.53
C ILE A 17 8.68 1.80 -16.25
N ALA A 18 8.25 1.29 -17.40
CA ALA A 18 7.12 1.84 -18.15
C ALA A 18 5.81 1.78 -17.36
N SER A 19 5.52 0.68 -16.65
CA SER A 19 4.30 0.57 -15.85
C SER A 19 4.28 1.56 -14.67
N ILE A 20 5.43 1.83 -14.05
CA ILE A 20 5.55 2.84 -12.99
C ILE A 20 5.29 4.25 -13.53
N ILE A 21 5.83 4.59 -14.71
CA ILE A 21 5.63 5.91 -15.34
C ILE A 21 4.16 6.15 -15.68
N ILE A 22 3.47 5.12 -16.20
CA ILE A 22 2.05 5.19 -16.53
C ILE A 22 1.20 5.45 -15.28
N LEU A 23 1.51 4.78 -14.16
CA LEU A 23 0.82 4.98 -12.88
C LEU A 23 1.00 6.41 -12.34
N ILE A 24 2.20 6.98 -12.45
CA ILE A 24 2.48 8.36 -12.04
C ILE A 24 1.70 9.34 -12.92
N ALA A 25 1.63 9.10 -14.23
CA ALA A 25 0.90 9.97 -15.15
C ALA A 25 -0.62 9.97 -14.87
N ILE A 26 -1.22 8.82 -14.57
CA ILE A 26 -2.64 8.71 -14.21
C ILE A 26 -2.92 9.46 -12.89
N SER A 27 -2.04 9.30 -11.91
CA SER A 27 -2.14 10.01 -10.62
C SER A 27 -2.05 11.52 -10.79
N ALA A 28 -1.16 12.01 -11.66
CA ALA A 28 -1.03 13.43 -11.96
C ALA A 28 -2.29 13.99 -12.66
N HIS A 29 -2.89 13.26 -13.60
CA HIS A 29 -4.12 13.69 -14.27
C HIS A 29 -5.33 13.73 -13.32
N ALA A 30 -5.41 12.78 -12.39
CA ALA A 30 -6.44 12.80 -11.34
C ALA A 30 -6.26 14.01 -10.40
N PHE A 31 -5.01 14.34 -10.06
CA PHE A 31 -4.67 15.47 -9.20
C PHE A 31 -5.06 16.83 -9.83
N THR A 32 -4.79 17.03 -11.13
CA THR A 32 -5.13 18.29 -11.81
C THR A 32 -6.63 18.49 -11.99
N LYS A 33 -7.40 17.42 -12.24
CA LYS A 33 -8.87 17.53 -12.28
C LYS A 33 -9.46 17.85 -10.91
N ALA A 34 -8.90 17.26 -9.84
CA ALA A 34 -9.27 17.59 -8.47
C ALA A 34 -8.94 19.05 -8.10
N SER A 35 -7.87 19.63 -8.65
CA SER A 35 -7.53 21.03 -8.39
C SER A 35 -8.43 22.04 -9.10
N ILE A 36 -8.94 21.73 -10.30
CA ILE A 36 -9.83 22.65 -11.06
C ILE A 36 -11.22 22.71 -10.41
N LEU A 37 -11.76 21.56 -9.98
CA LEU A 37 -13.03 21.51 -9.23
C LEU A 37 -12.97 22.29 -7.91
N ARG A 38 -11.77 22.52 -7.38
CA ARG A 38 -11.52 23.22 -6.11
C ARG A 38 -11.57 24.75 -6.25
N GLU A 39 -11.35 25.29 -7.45
CA GLU A 39 -11.41 26.74 -7.70
C GLU A 39 -12.85 27.24 -7.71
N GLU A 40 -13.79 26.42 -8.19
CA GLU A 40 -15.23 26.69 -8.17
C GLU A 40 -15.83 26.61 -6.75
N VAL A 41 -15.32 25.71 -5.89
CA VAL A 41 -15.79 25.53 -4.50
C VAL A 41 -15.27 26.63 -3.55
N LYS A 42 -14.09 27.21 -3.80
CA LYS A 42 -13.50 28.28 -2.97
C LYS A 42 -14.26 29.60 -2.98
N ALA A 43 -15.08 29.87 -4.00
CA ALA A 43 -15.85 31.11 -4.08
C ALA A 43 -16.98 31.21 -3.04
N ASN A 44 -17.35 30.12 -2.36
CA ASN A 44 -18.55 30.05 -1.52
C ASN A 44 -18.33 29.86 0.00
N LEU A 45 -17.09 29.86 0.51
CA LEU A 45 -16.84 29.59 1.94
C LEU A 45 -15.77 30.51 2.53
N THR A 46 -16.21 31.63 3.10
CA THR A 46 -15.45 32.44 4.05
C THR A 46 -15.26 31.69 5.37
N GLU A 47 -14.01 31.66 5.84
CA GLU A 47 -13.53 31.41 7.21
C GLU A 47 -13.54 29.96 7.77
N VAL A 48 -12.41 29.25 7.59
CA VAL A 48 -11.49 28.83 8.68
C VAL A 48 -10.08 28.72 8.06
N ASN A 49 -9.12 29.41 8.68
CA ASN A 49 -7.72 29.45 8.26
C ASN A 49 -6.95 28.18 8.67
N THR A 50 -6.54 27.36 7.71
CA THR A 50 -5.23 26.68 7.73
C THR A 50 -4.54 26.91 6.38
N PRO A 51 -3.41 27.65 6.34
CA PRO A 51 -2.76 28.03 5.10
C PRO A 51 -1.81 26.92 4.65
N LEU A 52 -2.28 25.98 3.82
CA LEU A 52 -1.49 25.34 2.76
C LEU A 52 -2.42 24.40 2.00
N GLY A 53 -2.60 24.66 0.71
CA GLY A 53 -3.66 24.09 -0.10
C GLY A 53 -3.52 22.62 -0.50
N ILE A 54 -3.52 21.69 0.46
CA ILE A 54 -3.78 20.26 0.27
C ILE A 54 -5.00 19.94 1.14
N THR A 55 -6.10 19.47 0.54
CA THR A 55 -7.33 19.14 1.27
C THR A 55 -7.04 18.07 2.34
N ASP A 56 -7.52 18.25 3.57
CA ASP A 56 -7.34 17.27 4.66
C ASP A 56 -7.75 15.84 4.26
N ALA A 57 -8.75 15.74 3.37
CA ALA A 57 -9.16 14.51 2.71
C ALA A 57 -8.02 13.79 1.95
N SER A 58 -7.16 14.54 1.26
CA SER A 58 -5.99 14.01 0.55
C SER A 58 -4.93 13.49 1.51
N PHE A 59 -4.72 14.14 2.65
CA PHE A 59 -3.83 13.63 3.70
C PHE A 59 -4.38 12.35 4.32
N TYR A 60 -5.67 12.31 4.67
CA TYR A 60 -6.30 11.08 5.17
C TYR A 60 -6.22 9.92 4.17
N ALA A 61 -6.49 10.18 2.89
CA ALA A 61 -6.39 9.17 1.84
C ALA A 61 -4.95 8.67 1.64
N LEU A 62 -3.97 9.57 1.63
CA LEU A 62 -2.56 9.22 1.50
C LEU A 62 -2.04 8.43 2.72
N SER A 63 -2.39 8.88 3.94
CA SER A 63 -2.06 8.17 5.18
C SER A 63 -2.69 6.77 5.21
N ALA A 64 -3.94 6.63 4.75
CA ALA A 64 -4.61 5.34 4.64
C ALA A 64 -3.86 4.41 3.67
N ALA A 65 -3.49 4.90 2.49
CA ALA A 65 -2.73 4.13 1.51
C ALA A 65 -1.37 3.68 2.05
N ILE A 66 -0.63 4.56 2.73
CA ILE A 66 0.67 4.25 3.32
C ILE A 66 0.53 3.22 4.45
N SER A 67 -0.50 3.32 5.29
CA SER A 67 -0.76 2.36 6.36
C SER A 67 -0.96 0.94 5.82
N VAL A 68 -1.77 0.80 4.76
CA VAL A 68 -2.04 -0.50 4.12
C VAL A 68 -0.79 -1.03 3.39
N LEU A 69 -0.08 -0.19 2.64
CA LEU A 69 1.16 -0.58 1.96
C LEU A 69 2.24 -1.05 2.95
N GLY A 70 2.50 -0.26 3.99
CA GLY A 70 3.53 -0.58 4.98
C GLY A 70 3.23 -1.86 5.75
N SER A 71 1.99 -2.02 6.21
CA SER A 71 1.56 -3.20 6.98
C SER A 71 1.56 -4.48 6.16
N THR A 72 1.13 -4.45 4.89
CA THR A 72 1.10 -5.63 4.01
C THR A 72 2.51 -6.08 3.64
N ILE A 73 3.44 -5.16 3.39
CA ILE A 73 4.86 -5.49 3.17
C ILE A 73 5.47 -6.10 4.44
N ALA A 74 5.25 -5.49 5.60
CA ALA A 74 5.76 -6.01 6.87
C ALA A 74 5.20 -7.41 7.19
N SER A 75 3.90 -7.61 6.99
CA SER A 75 3.24 -8.91 7.15
C SER A 75 3.81 -9.96 6.18
N GLY A 76 4.04 -9.60 4.91
CA GLY A 76 4.66 -10.50 3.94
C GLY A 76 6.07 -10.95 4.34
N ILE A 77 6.88 -10.05 4.91
CA ILE A 77 8.22 -10.39 5.43
C ILE A 77 8.11 -11.34 6.62
N ALA A 78 7.20 -11.10 7.56
CA ALA A 78 6.96 -11.97 8.71
C ALA A 78 6.45 -13.36 8.28
N LEU A 79 5.47 -13.40 7.38
CA LEU A 79 4.89 -14.62 6.83
C LEU A 79 5.91 -15.46 6.06
N ARG A 80 6.88 -14.84 5.38
CA ARG A 80 7.98 -15.57 4.75
C ARG A 80 8.72 -16.43 5.77
N GLY A 81 9.08 -15.86 6.93
CA GLY A 81 9.76 -16.59 7.99
C GLY A 81 8.91 -17.71 8.57
N VAL A 82 7.64 -17.41 8.89
CA VAL A 82 6.68 -18.40 9.41
C VAL A 82 6.46 -19.54 8.42
N ALA A 83 6.31 -19.25 7.12
CA ALA A 83 6.10 -20.26 6.10
C ALA A 83 7.36 -21.13 5.92
N THR A 84 8.54 -20.54 5.73
CA THR A 84 9.75 -21.33 5.44
C THR A 84 10.23 -22.13 6.64
N ALA A 85 10.30 -21.51 7.82
CA ALA A 85 10.79 -22.19 9.02
C ALA A 85 9.69 -23.07 9.63
N GLY A 86 8.44 -22.62 9.61
CA GLY A 86 7.31 -23.35 10.16
C GLY A 86 6.99 -24.62 9.38
N LEU A 87 7.01 -24.58 8.03
CA LEU A 87 6.83 -25.80 7.23
C LEU A 87 7.97 -26.80 7.44
N ALA A 88 9.21 -26.34 7.55
CA ALA A 88 10.35 -27.22 7.84
C ALA A 88 10.23 -27.85 9.24
N ALA A 89 9.89 -27.05 10.25
CA ALA A 89 9.68 -27.54 11.62
C ALA A 89 8.52 -28.53 11.72
N MET A 90 7.43 -28.29 10.98
CA MET A 90 6.28 -29.20 10.93
C MET A 90 6.59 -30.52 10.22
N ALA A 91 7.56 -30.53 9.30
CA ALA A 91 7.98 -31.75 8.62
C ALA A 91 8.71 -32.72 9.56
N GLU A 92 9.51 -32.19 10.50
CA GLU A 92 10.19 -33.00 11.52
C GLU A 92 9.30 -33.28 12.73
N ARG A 93 8.50 -32.29 13.15
CA ARG A 93 7.72 -32.30 14.38
C ARG A 93 6.29 -31.84 14.10
N PRO A 94 5.39 -32.76 13.69
CA PRO A 94 4.02 -32.40 13.32
C PRO A 94 3.22 -31.81 14.48
N GLU A 95 3.62 -32.06 15.74
CA GLU A 95 3.03 -31.46 16.94
C GLU A 95 3.13 -29.92 16.97
N LEU A 96 4.04 -29.31 16.19
CA LEU A 96 4.22 -27.86 16.12
C LEU A 96 3.22 -27.14 15.20
N ARG A 97 2.39 -27.89 14.45
CA ARG A 97 1.46 -27.34 13.45
C ARG A 97 0.56 -26.22 13.99
N THR A 98 0.01 -26.40 15.18
CA THR A 98 -0.88 -25.41 15.79
C THR A 98 -0.15 -24.10 16.10
N ILE A 99 1.09 -24.18 16.59
CA ILE A 99 1.90 -23.00 16.90
C ILE A 99 2.28 -22.26 15.61
N VAL A 100 2.64 -22.99 14.56
CA VAL A 100 2.96 -22.38 13.26
C VAL A 100 1.75 -21.64 12.67
N ILE A 101 0.54 -22.21 12.79
CA ILE A 101 -0.69 -21.54 12.37
C ILE A 101 -0.95 -20.28 13.22
N LEU A 102 -0.75 -20.35 14.54
CA LEU A 102 -0.91 -19.20 15.43
C LEU A 102 0.06 -18.07 15.09
N LEU A 103 1.33 -18.39 14.83
CA LEU A 103 2.34 -17.42 14.38
C LEU A 103 1.98 -16.82 13.01
N GLY A 104 1.40 -17.63 12.11
CA GLY A 104 0.86 -17.16 10.84
C GLY A 104 -0.25 -16.14 11.02
N GLY A 105 -1.23 -16.44 11.89
CA GLY A 105 -2.31 -15.52 12.23
C GLY A 105 -1.81 -14.24 12.90
N LEU A 106 -0.79 -14.32 13.77
CA LEU A 106 -0.16 -13.14 14.38
C LEU A 106 0.52 -12.25 13.32
N ALA A 107 1.20 -12.86 12.34
CA ALA A 107 1.84 -12.16 11.24
C ALA A 107 0.82 -11.53 10.28
N GLU A 108 -0.29 -12.22 10.00
CA GLU A 108 -1.41 -11.68 9.21
C GLU A 108 -2.13 -10.54 9.93
N GLY A 109 -2.20 -10.60 11.26
CA GLY A 109 -2.76 -9.54 12.10
C GLY A 109 -2.13 -8.17 11.85
N ILE A 110 -0.84 -8.11 11.48
CA ILE A 110 -0.17 -6.86 11.08
C ILE A 110 -0.87 -6.23 9.87
N ALA A 111 -1.21 -7.01 8.85
CA ALA A 111 -1.89 -6.53 7.65
C ALA A 111 -3.34 -6.10 7.94
N ILE A 112 -4.07 -6.88 8.73
CA ILE A 112 -5.45 -6.56 9.12
C ILE A 112 -5.48 -5.25 9.92
N TYR A 113 -4.51 -5.01 10.80
CA TYR A 113 -4.42 -3.76 11.55
C TYR A 113 -4.16 -2.54 10.66
N GLY A 114 -3.35 -2.68 9.60
CA GLY A 114 -3.14 -1.61 8.64
C GLY A 114 -4.37 -1.32 7.78
N ILE A 115 -5.13 -2.34 7.39
CA ILE A 115 -6.43 -2.15 6.73
C ILE A 115 -7.44 -1.49 7.68
N LEU A 116 -7.50 -1.92 8.94
CA LEU A 116 -8.33 -1.30 9.97
C LEU A 116 -8.03 0.20 10.10
N MET A 117 -6.75 0.56 10.22
CA MET A 117 -6.33 1.97 10.27
C MET A 117 -6.68 2.72 8.99
N GLY A 118 -6.52 2.10 7.81
CA GLY A 118 -6.95 2.68 6.54
C GLY A 118 -8.44 3.01 6.52
N ILE A 119 -9.30 2.09 6.97
CA ILE A 119 -10.75 2.30 7.05
C ILE A 119 -11.09 3.42 8.04
N LEU A 120 -10.45 3.43 9.22
CA LEU A 120 -10.66 4.48 10.23
C LEU A 120 -10.28 5.88 9.71
N LEU A 121 -9.19 5.97 8.95
CA LEU A 121 -8.73 7.23 8.35
C LEU A 121 -9.69 7.70 7.24
N ILE A 122 -10.13 6.80 6.36
CA ILE A 122 -11.12 7.14 5.31
C ILE A 122 -12.44 7.59 5.95
N GLY A 123 -12.88 6.94 7.03
CA GLY A 123 -14.09 7.34 7.76
C GLY A 123 -14.03 8.73 8.41
N ARG A 124 -12.87 9.40 8.42
CA ARG A 124 -12.72 10.79 8.87
C ARG A 124 -12.82 11.81 7.75
N ILE A 125 -12.87 11.38 6.49
CA ILE A 125 -13.08 12.28 5.36
C ILE A 125 -14.54 12.74 5.40
N PRO A 126 -14.82 14.04 5.62
CA PRO A 126 -16.18 14.54 5.53
C PRO A 126 -16.68 14.36 4.09
N GLY A 127 -17.83 13.71 3.95
CA GLY A 127 -18.53 13.50 2.68
C GLY A 127 -19.30 14.71 2.23
#